data_AF-A0A8T1A2R7-F1
#
_entry.id   AF-A0A8T1A2R7-F1
#
_cell.length_a   1.000
_cell.length_b   1.000
_cell.length_c   1.000
_cell.angle_alpha   90.00
_cell.angle_beta   90.00
_cell.angle_gamma   90.00
#
_symmetry.space_group_name_H-M   'P 1'
#
loop_
_entity.id
_entity.type
_entity.pdbx_description
1 polymer ?
#
loop_
_entity_poly.entity_id
_entity_poly.type
_entity_poly.pdbx_seq_one_letter_code
_entity_poly.pdbx_strand_id
1 'polypeptide(L)'
;MELQERPPPCHAAWSSHALATLFSVLTYVVLPAGVVALVELGDAYLLLFIGQLLLAVGAVEWSWLAFRIRQRLLLAVNLHEEASTTADPTAATQNTGEQTHQLLQTQQAEEEEARRLRALEDQPLRREDPRESYARLLNETMRAKSFAIAPLADRICNGRWYLAAFLLATLGAAVSVVLGYAVENTAFDSNNPASGWRMMIGASVEAAFVSIFCSSLAPSGADAVVLIVYQACVLVASMNAYLKLQVDIIASDAQVDPLFIILAGAIIIIVFRVVTSKVVMQSLLLVLCDVLGLVCIVSPLIAFADLIDQTMNQSFRNQLALFVLVVLAADVGDCLAKKLQLHWPQVFKWCRHPVLKSEATTKDLEALAISLTCGAVMIVAVRLGSGGSDFNAVEVIVLFCAIALGQWCRLWMAHVRQMAKVSTSAFYFPEGSRTCGVLDRMAVFLVAIIVYYPYIKQKYFS
;
A
#
# COMPACT_ATOMS: atom_id res chain seq x y z
N MET A 1 19.22 -5.74 31.94
CA MET A 1 19.09 -6.54 30.70
C MET A 1 18.65 -5.56 29.62
N GLU A 2 19.60 -5.10 28.81
CA GLU A 2 19.29 -4.27 27.64
C GLU A 2 18.42 -5.11 26.70
N LEU A 3 17.20 -4.62 26.42
CA LEU A 3 16.31 -5.19 25.41
C LEU A 3 17.02 -5.08 24.07
N GLN A 4 17.72 -6.15 23.69
CA GLN A 4 18.42 -6.23 22.41
C GLN A 4 17.41 -6.00 21.30
N GLU A 5 17.53 -4.84 20.65
CA GLU A 5 16.68 -4.38 19.57
C GLU A 5 16.68 -5.41 18.44
N ARG A 6 15.69 -6.29 18.40
CA ARG A 6 15.52 -7.17 17.25
C ARG A 6 14.88 -6.35 16.13
N PRO A 7 15.59 -6.07 15.02
CA PRO A 7 14.95 -5.50 13.86
C PRO A 7 13.87 -6.47 13.37
N PRO A 8 12.78 -5.99 12.75
CA PRO A 8 11.79 -6.89 12.18
C PRO A 8 12.47 -7.91 11.24
N PRO A 9 11.93 -9.14 11.15
CA PRO A 9 12.64 -10.28 10.58
C PRO A 9 13.16 -10.09 9.14
N CYS A 10 12.52 -9.20 8.37
CA CYS A 10 12.89 -8.93 6.98
C CYS A 10 14.17 -8.08 6.83
N HIS A 11 14.53 -7.26 7.81
CA HIS A 11 15.71 -6.38 7.69
C HIS A 11 17.04 -7.14 7.74
N ALA A 12 17.07 -8.34 8.32
CA ALA A 12 18.27 -9.16 8.38
C ALA A 12 18.65 -9.77 7.02
N ALA A 13 17.67 -9.97 6.12
CA ALA A 13 17.90 -10.56 4.80
C ALA A 13 18.18 -9.53 3.69
N TRP A 14 17.78 -8.26 3.87
CA TRP A 14 17.70 -7.24 2.82
C TRP A 14 18.59 -6.00 3.07
N SER A 15 19.74 -6.18 3.71
CA SER A 15 20.64 -5.07 4.10
C SER A 15 21.74 -4.72 3.07
N SER A 16 21.86 -5.45 1.95
CA SER A 16 22.94 -5.18 0.99
C SER A 16 22.57 -4.09 -0.02
N HIS A 17 23.48 -3.14 -0.24
CA HIS A 17 23.35 -2.12 -1.28
C HIS A 17 23.11 -2.74 -2.68
N ALA A 18 23.66 -3.93 -2.94
CA ALA A 18 23.45 -4.68 -4.17
C ALA A 18 21.98 -5.06 -4.40
N LEU A 19 21.26 -5.46 -3.35
CA LEU A 19 19.83 -5.77 -3.44
C LEU A 19 18.98 -4.52 -3.69
N ALA A 20 19.34 -3.38 -3.10
CA ALA A 20 18.66 -2.11 -3.38
C ALA A 20 18.84 -1.67 -4.85
N THR A 21 20.04 -1.87 -5.42
CA THR A 21 20.29 -1.60 -6.84
C THR A 21 19.56 -2.59 -7.75
N LEU A 22 19.56 -3.88 -7.42
CA LEU A 22 18.84 -4.91 -8.18
C LEU A 22 17.34 -4.66 -8.16
N PHE A 23 16.77 -4.35 -7.01
CA PHE A 23 15.37 -3.96 -6.88
C PHE A 23 15.06 -2.74 -7.76
N SER A 24 15.93 -1.73 -7.76
CA SER A 24 15.76 -0.54 -8.59
C SER A 24 15.79 -0.89 -10.09
N VAL A 25 16.72 -1.74 -10.53
CA VAL A 25 16.78 -2.20 -11.93
C VAL A 25 15.54 -3.02 -12.30
N LEU A 26 15.13 -3.94 -11.42
CA LEU A 26 13.93 -4.75 -11.61
C LEU A 26 12.70 -3.87 -11.80
N THR A 27 12.55 -2.84 -10.98
CA THR A 27 11.34 -2.01 -10.94
C THR A 27 11.35 -0.84 -11.94
N TYR A 28 12.51 -0.29 -12.32
CA TYR A 28 12.60 0.79 -13.33
C TYR A 28 12.81 0.30 -14.76
N VAL A 29 13.37 -0.90 -14.94
CA VAL A 29 13.78 -1.40 -16.26
C VAL A 29 13.04 -2.67 -16.60
N VAL A 30 13.18 -3.72 -15.79
CA VAL A 30 12.68 -5.06 -16.15
C VAL A 30 11.15 -5.11 -16.14
N LEU A 31 10.51 -4.65 -15.05
CA LEU A 31 9.06 -4.69 -14.91
C LEU A 31 8.37 -3.81 -15.97
N PRO A 32 8.77 -2.54 -16.20
CA PRO A 32 8.11 -1.72 -17.21
C PRO A 32 8.39 -2.20 -18.65
N ALA A 33 9.62 -2.64 -18.96
CA ALA A 33 9.92 -3.22 -20.27
C ALA A 33 9.14 -4.52 -20.51
N GLY A 34 8.98 -5.34 -19.46
CA GLY A 34 8.14 -6.53 -19.48
C GLY A 34 6.68 -6.16 -19.76
N VAL A 35 6.11 -5.18 -19.06
CA VAL A 35 4.74 -4.71 -19.29
C VAL A 35 4.56 -4.22 -20.73
N VAL A 36 5.47 -3.39 -21.25
CA VAL A 36 5.39 -2.90 -22.64
C VAL A 36 5.48 -4.06 -23.64
N ALA A 37 6.43 -4.99 -23.45
CA ALA A 37 6.56 -6.15 -24.32
C ALA A 37 5.30 -7.04 -24.28
N LEU A 38 4.71 -7.26 -23.11
CA LEU A 38 3.47 -8.03 -22.96
C LEU A 38 2.27 -7.34 -23.59
N VAL A 39 2.19 -6.01 -23.51
CA VAL A 39 1.16 -5.22 -24.21
C VAL A 39 1.31 -5.34 -25.73
N GLU A 40 2.54 -5.32 -26.26
CA GLU A 40 2.80 -5.49 -27.69
C GLU A 40 2.45 -6.91 -28.18
N LEU A 41 2.87 -7.93 -27.44
CA LEU A 41 2.53 -9.34 -27.70
C LEU A 41 1.00 -9.57 -27.59
N GLY A 42 0.32 -8.78 -26.76
CA GLY A 42 -1.11 -8.89 -26.49
C GLY A 42 -1.47 -10.00 -25.52
N ASP A 43 -0.50 -10.42 -24.69
CA ASP A 43 -0.72 -11.44 -23.68
C ASP A 43 -1.37 -10.81 -22.44
N ALA A 44 -2.67 -10.53 -22.58
CA ALA A 44 -3.53 -9.96 -21.54
C ALA A 44 -3.39 -10.67 -20.19
N TYR A 45 -3.32 -12.01 -20.21
CA TYR A 45 -3.26 -12.82 -18.99
C TYR A 45 -1.99 -12.61 -18.15
N LEU A 46 -0.84 -12.42 -18.80
CA LEU A 46 0.42 -12.16 -18.10
C LEU A 46 0.39 -10.79 -17.41
N LEU A 47 -0.29 -9.81 -18.00
CA LEU A 47 -0.52 -8.50 -17.37
C LEU A 47 -1.44 -8.61 -16.15
N LEU A 48 -2.46 -9.49 -16.19
CA LEU A 48 -3.31 -9.75 -15.02
C LEU A 48 -2.52 -10.39 -13.87
N PHE A 49 -1.69 -11.39 -14.15
CA PHE A 49 -0.81 -12.01 -13.14
C PHE A 49 0.10 -10.96 -12.47
N ILE A 50 0.79 -10.15 -13.27
CA ILE A 50 1.63 -9.06 -12.76
C ILE A 50 0.79 -8.06 -11.94
N GLY A 51 -0.40 -7.69 -12.41
CA GLY A 51 -1.30 -6.80 -11.70
C GLY A 51 -1.72 -7.34 -10.34
N GLN A 52 -2.05 -8.63 -10.26
CA GLN A 52 -2.40 -9.32 -9.02
C GLN A 52 -1.22 -9.38 -8.03
N LEU A 53 -0.01 -9.63 -8.52
CA LEU A 53 1.20 -9.61 -7.70
C LEU A 53 1.49 -8.20 -7.15
N LEU A 54 1.41 -7.18 -8.01
CA LEU A 54 1.62 -5.79 -7.62
C LEU A 54 0.56 -5.31 -6.62
N LEU A 55 -0.70 -5.75 -6.78
CA LEU A 55 -1.76 -5.48 -5.81
C LEU A 55 -1.41 -6.02 -4.44
N ALA A 56 -1.03 -7.29 -4.35
CA ALA A 56 -0.78 -7.95 -3.08
C ALA A 56 0.41 -7.31 -2.36
N VAL A 57 1.50 -6.99 -3.07
CA VAL A 57 2.66 -6.30 -2.48
C VAL A 57 2.29 -4.86 -2.09
N GLY A 58 1.62 -4.11 -2.98
CA GLY A 58 1.21 -2.73 -2.73
C GLY A 58 0.21 -2.59 -1.59
N ALA A 59 -0.74 -3.53 -1.46
CA ALA A 59 -1.71 -3.58 -0.38
C ALA A 59 -1.06 -3.85 0.98
N VAL A 60 -0.03 -4.70 1.03
CA VAL A 60 0.75 -4.89 2.27
C VAL A 60 1.51 -3.64 2.63
N GLU A 61 2.23 -3.01 1.70
CA GLU A 61 2.91 -1.74 1.96
C GLU A 61 1.92 -0.65 2.46
N TRP A 62 0.72 -0.59 1.87
CA TRP A 62 -0.34 0.30 2.31
C TRP A 62 -0.81 -0.01 3.73
N SER A 63 -1.01 -1.29 4.06
CA SER A 63 -1.44 -1.72 5.39
C SER A 63 -0.46 -1.28 6.48
N TRP A 64 0.84 -1.33 6.21
CA TRP A 64 1.90 -0.88 7.11
C TRP A 64 1.92 0.64 7.28
N LEU A 65 1.79 1.39 6.18
CA LEU A 65 1.66 2.85 6.24
C LEU A 65 0.43 3.26 7.04
N ALA A 66 -0.72 2.68 6.71
CA ALA A 66 -1.98 2.96 7.36
C ALA A 66 -1.92 2.57 8.85
N PHE A 67 -1.28 1.47 9.22
CA PHE A 67 -1.08 1.10 10.62
C PHE A 67 -0.29 2.17 11.39
N ARG A 68 0.83 2.67 10.85
CA ARG A 68 1.64 3.72 11.51
C ARG A 68 0.89 5.04 11.66
N ILE A 69 0.16 5.45 10.61
CA ILE A 69 -0.68 6.67 10.63
C ILE A 69 -1.77 6.53 11.71
N ARG A 70 -2.43 5.36 11.75
CA ARG A 70 -3.46 5.05 12.75
C ARG A 70 -2.93 5.16 14.18
N GLN A 71 -1.81 4.50 14.48
CA GLN A 71 -1.19 4.54 15.81
C GLN A 71 -0.80 5.96 16.21
N ARG A 72 -0.24 6.74 15.28
CA ARG A 72 0.14 8.13 15.55
C ARG A 72 -1.06 9.02 15.87
N LEU A 73 -2.14 8.91 15.11
CA LEU A 73 -3.33 9.73 15.32
C LEU A 73 -4.03 9.34 16.63
N LEU A 74 -4.14 8.03 16.93
CA LEU A 74 -4.72 7.57 18.18
C LEU A 74 -3.90 8.01 19.40
N LEU A 75 -2.57 7.95 19.33
CA LEU A 75 -1.72 8.44 20.41
C LEU A 75 -1.90 9.95 20.62
N ALA A 76 -2.00 10.73 19.54
CA ALA A 76 -2.22 12.17 19.64
C ALA A 76 -3.57 12.51 20.28
N VAL A 77 -4.62 11.74 19.99
CA VAL A 77 -5.95 11.90 20.59
C VAL A 77 -5.92 11.53 22.08
N ASN A 78 -5.35 10.37 22.42
CA ASN A 78 -5.27 9.91 23.82
C ASN A 78 -4.52 10.90 24.71
N LEU A 79 -3.40 11.46 24.22
CA LEU A 79 -2.64 12.46 24.98
C LEU A 79 -3.39 13.78 25.15
N HIS A 80 -4.24 14.14 24.19
CA HIS A 80 -5.09 15.33 24.32
C HIS A 80 -6.20 15.10 25.34
N GLU A 81 -6.79 13.91 25.35
CA GLU A 81 -7.79 13.50 26.34
C GLU A 81 -7.19 13.48 27.75
N GLU A 82 -6.02 12.86 27.94
CA GLU A 82 -5.30 12.84 29.21
C GLU A 82 -4.97 14.24 29.73
N ALA A 83 -4.49 15.13 28.85
CA ALA A 83 -4.21 16.52 29.18
C ALA A 83 -5.47 17.32 29.56
N SER A 84 -6.62 17.02 28.95
CA SER A 84 -7.89 17.64 29.30
C SER A 84 -8.42 17.17 30.66
N THR A 85 -8.29 15.88 30.98
CA THR A 85 -8.66 15.33 32.30
C THR A 85 -7.77 15.81 33.44
N THR A 86 -6.51 16.15 33.19
CA THR A 86 -5.62 16.71 34.21
C THR A 86 -5.78 18.21 34.41
N ALA A 87 -6.46 18.91 33.48
CA ALA A 87 -6.72 20.34 33.56
C ALA A 87 -8.00 20.71 34.34
N ASP A 88 -8.87 19.73 34.67
CA ASP A 88 -10.08 19.91 35.50
C ASP A 88 -9.86 19.34 36.92
N PRO A 89 -9.57 20.17 37.96
CA PRO A 89 -9.30 19.69 39.31
C PRO A 89 -10.54 19.28 40.11
N THR A 90 -11.76 19.38 39.57
CA THR A 90 -13.00 19.31 40.34
C THR A 90 -13.61 17.92 40.49
N ALA A 91 -13.04 16.87 39.89
CA ALA A 91 -13.60 15.50 39.95
C ALA A 91 -12.85 14.53 40.89
N ALA A 92 -11.84 14.99 41.64
CA ALA A 92 -11.05 14.15 42.52
C ALA A 92 -11.26 14.48 44.00
N THR A 93 -12.50 14.46 44.49
CA THR A 93 -12.77 14.39 45.94
C THR A 93 -14.13 13.77 46.22
N GLN A 94 -14.18 12.45 46.38
CA GLN A 94 -15.07 11.74 47.30
C GLN A 94 -14.90 10.23 47.08
N ASN A 95 -14.06 9.61 47.91
CA ASN A 95 -14.33 8.32 48.56
C ASN A 95 -13.06 7.87 49.28
N THR A 96 -12.89 8.30 50.53
CA THR A 96 -12.02 7.60 51.47
C THR A 96 -12.62 7.75 52.86
N GLY A 97 -13.47 6.79 53.22
CA GLY A 97 -13.92 6.55 54.58
C GLY A 97 -13.34 5.23 55.07
N GLU A 98 -12.53 5.34 56.12
CA GLU A 98 -12.35 4.39 57.21
C GLU A 98 -11.78 2.99 56.92
N GLN A 99 -10.58 2.70 57.46
CA GLN A 99 -10.47 1.85 58.64
C GLN A 99 -9.04 1.83 59.20
N THR A 100 -8.94 2.29 60.44
CA THR A 100 -7.76 2.30 61.30
C THR A 100 -7.71 0.98 62.07
N HIS A 101 -6.69 0.14 61.90
CA HIS A 101 -6.18 -0.78 62.93
C HIS A 101 -4.94 -1.54 62.41
N GLN A 102 -3.74 -1.07 62.73
CA GLN A 102 -2.53 -1.88 63.01
C GLN A 102 -1.33 -0.95 63.25
N LEU A 103 -1.34 -0.29 64.40
CA LEU A 103 -0.21 0.48 64.93
C LEU A 103 0.55 -0.42 65.90
N LEU A 104 1.60 -1.11 65.43
CA LEU A 104 2.87 -1.31 66.17
C LEU A 104 3.96 -2.10 65.41
N GLN A 105 3.76 -2.51 64.15
CA GLN A 105 4.81 -3.15 63.33
C GLN A 105 5.33 -2.26 62.17
N THR A 106 4.74 -1.08 61.99
CA THR A 106 4.93 -0.23 60.80
C THR A 106 6.12 0.73 60.87
N GLN A 107 6.73 0.92 62.05
CA GLN A 107 7.83 1.90 62.20
C GLN A 107 9.17 1.43 61.63
N GLN A 108 9.44 0.13 61.56
CA GLN A 108 10.69 -0.38 60.97
C GLN A 108 10.60 -0.51 59.43
N ALA A 109 9.41 -0.73 58.88
CA ALA A 109 9.17 -0.78 57.44
C ALA A 109 9.17 0.63 56.81
N GLU A 110 8.56 1.62 57.47
CA GLU A 110 8.54 3.01 56.99
C GLU A 110 9.95 3.63 56.93
N GLU A 111 10.86 3.25 57.81
CA GLU A 111 12.22 3.81 57.83
C GLU A 111 13.12 3.23 56.73
N GLU A 112 12.87 1.98 56.31
CA GLU A 112 13.53 1.32 55.20
C GLU A 112 12.95 1.76 53.86
N GLU A 113 11.64 2.02 53.80
CA GLU A 113 10.93 2.59 52.66
C GLU A 113 11.28 4.08 52.46
N ALA A 114 11.44 4.84 53.54
CA ALA A 114 11.98 6.20 53.49
C ALA A 114 13.45 6.25 53.05
N ARG A 115 14.26 5.23 53.40
CA ARG A 115 15.62 5.07 52.86
C ARG A 115 15.63 4.71 51.38
N ARG A 116 14.69 3.86 50.92
CA ARG A 116 14.51 3.55 49.48
C ARG A 116 14.01 4.76 48.68
N LEU A 117 13.10 5.55 49.26
CA LEU A 117 12.61 6.79 48.65
C LEU A 117 13.72 7.84 48.55
N ARG A 118 14.55 8.02 49.58
CA ARG A 118 15.73 8.90 49.51
C ARG A 118 16.79 8.39 48.52
N ALA A 119 16.97 7.07 48.41
CA ALA A 119 17.87 6.47 47.41
C ALA A 119 17.34 6.59 45.97
N LEU A 120 16.02 6.69 45.78
CA LEU A 120 15.36 7.05 44.51
C LEU A 120 15.43 8.56 44.22
N GLU A 121 15.50 9.39 45.26
CA GLU A 121 15.60 10.85 45.17
C GLU A 121 17.03 11.33 44.79
N ASP A 122 18.06 10.54 45.15
CA ASP A 122 19.47 10.74 44.75
C ASP A 122 19.80 10.21 43.34
N GLN A 123 18.87 9.53 42.68
CA GLN A 123 19.01 9.23 41.26
C GLN A 123 18.71 10.55 40.53
N PRO A 124 19.67 11.14 39.78
CA PRO A 124 19.42 12.42 39.14
C PRO A 124 18.20 12.24 38.25
N LEU A 125 17.10 12.88 38.64
CA LEU A 125 15.93 13.13 37.82
C LEU A 125 16.43 13.89 36.60
N ARG A 126 16.96 13.13 35.63
CA ARG A 126 17.14 13.55 34.26
C ARG A 126 15.72 13.89 33.86
N ARG A 127 15.41 15.18 33.96
CA ARG A 127 14.14 15.78 33.56
C ARG A 127 13.98 15.35 32.12
N GLU A 128 13.29 14.23 31.92
CA GLU A 128 13.19 13.61 30.62
C GLU A 128 12.32 14.56 29.83
N ASP A 129 12.90 15.19 28.80
CA ASP A 129 12.18 16.21 28.07
C ASP A 129 10.85 15.58 27.61
N PRO A 130 9.69 16.21 27.86
CA PRO A 130 8.39 15.65 27.49
C PRO A 130 8.31 15.29 26.00
N ARG A 131 9.10 15.98 25.18
CA ARG A 131 9.29 15.70 23.76
C ARG A 131 10.04 14.41 23.47
N GLU A 132 11.08 14.10 24.24
CA GLU A 132 11.84 12.85 24.12
C GLU A 132 11.05 11.66 24.63
N SER A 133 10.29 11.84 25.72
CA SER A 133 9.37 10.83 26.24
C SER A 133 8.24 10.54 25.24
N TYR A 134 7.60 11.58 24.69
CA TYR A 134 6.62 11.45 23.60
C TYR A 134 7.22 10.77 22.36
N ALA A 135 8.44 11.13 21.97
CA ALA A 135 9.11 10.52 20.83
C ALA A 135 9.37 9.02 21.05
N ARG A 136 9.76 8.62 22.26
CA ARG A 136 9.94 7.20 22.64
C ARG A 136 8.62 6.45 22.63
N LEU A 137 7.59 6.96 23.31
CA LEU A 137 6.23 6.39 23.32
C LEU A 137 5.67 6.23 21.90
N LEU A 138 5.86 7.25 21.07
CA LEU A 138 5.44 7.18 19.67
C LEU A 138 6.22 6.12 18.90
N ASN A 139 7.52 6.00 19.10
CA ASN A 139 8.33 5.00 18.42
C ASN A 139 7.96 3.57 18.84
N GLU A 140 7.69 3.36 20.14
CA GLU A 140 7.24 2.07 20.68
C GLU A 140 5.85 1.68 20.16
N THR A 141 4.92 2.64 20.07
CA THR A 141 3.55 2.39 19.59
C THR A 141 3.47 2.20 18.07
N MET A 142 4.31 2.89 17.30
CA MET A 142 4.38 2.72 15.84
C MET A 142 5.11 1.43 15.41
N ARG A 143 5.87 0.80 16.31
CA ARG A 143 6.57 -0.46 16.03
C ARG A 143 5.60 -1.63 16.16
N ALA A 144 5.28 -2.28 15.04
CA ALA A 144 4.47 -3.49 15.11
C ALA A 144 5.21 -4.58 15.88
N LYS A 145 4.52 -5.18 16.85
CA LYS A 145 5.10 -6.19 17.76
C LYS A 145 5.36 -7.52 17.04
N SER A 146 4.60 -7.84 16.02
CA SER A 146 4.69 -9.10 15.27
C SER A 146 3.93 -9.03 13.94
N PHE A 147 4.18 -9.98 13.03
CA PHE A 147 3.35 -10.19 11.84
C PHE A 147 2.02 -10.86 12.20
N ALA A 148 1.01 -10.73 11.34
CA ALA A 148 -0.27 -11.41 11.47
C ALA A 148 -0.15 -12.92 11.66
N ILE A 149 0.86 -13.55 11.05
CA ILE A 149 1.10 -14.99 11.14
C ILE A 149 1.85 -15.46 12.40
N ALA A 150 2.41 -14.55 13.20
CA ALA A 150 3.20 -14.91 14.37
C ALA A 150 2.56 -15.96 15.29
N PRO A 151 1.27 -15.86 15.71
CA PRO A 151 0.68 -16.85 16.60
C PRO A 151 0.59 -18.25 15.97
N LEU A 152 0.43 -18.33 14.65
CA LEU A 152 0.38 -19.58 13.91
C LEU A 152 1.80 -20.16 13.69
N ALA A 153 2.77 -19.28 13.40
CA ALA A 153 4.16 -19.66 13.21
C ALA A 153 4.80 -20.22 14.48
N ASP A 154 4.44 -19.68 15.64
CA ASP A 154 4.90 -20.17 16.94
C ASP A 154 4.35 -21.57 17.24
N ARG A 155 3.11 -21.87 16.81
CA ARG A 155 2.47 -23.17 17.02
C ARG A 155 2.96 -24.25 16.06
N ILE A 156 3.18 -23.92 14.78
CA ILE A 156 3.39 -24.92 13.72
C ILE A 156 4.84 -24.99 13.24
N CYS A 157 5.56 -23.86 13.21
CA CYS A 157 6.83 -23.73 12.51
C CYS A 157 7.99 -23.28 13.41
N ASN A 158 7.92 -23.52 14.73
CA ASN A 158 8.95 -23.14 15.70
C ASN A 158 9.38 -21.66 15.58
N GLY A 159 8.42 -20.76 15.34
CA GLY A 159 8.64 -19.31 15.19
C GLY A 159 9.16 -18.87 13.82
N ARG A 160 9.32 -19.79 12.83
CA ARG A 160 9.71 -19.45 11.46
C ARG A 160 8.51 -19.00 10.64
N TRP A 161 8.24 -17.70 10.65
CA TRP A 161 7.10 -17.07 9.96
C TRP A 161 7.04 -17.36 8.46
N TYR A 162 8.18 -17.42 7.75
CA TYR A 162 8.22 -17.60 6.30
C TYR A 162 7.74 -19.00 5.87
N LEU A 163 8.06 -20.05 6.65
CA LEU A 163 7.56 -21.41 6.39
C LEU A 163 6.06 -21.50 6.63
N ALA A 164 5.59 -20.92 7.74
CA ALA A 164 4.16 -20.90 8.04
C ALA A 164 3.37 -20.16 6.95
N ALA A 165 3.88 -19.01 6.49
CA ALA A 165 3.27 -18.21 5.44
C ALA A 165 3.21 -18.96 4.12
N PHE A 166 4.31 -19.62 3.75
CA PHE A 166 4.39 -20.42 2.54
C PHE A 166 3.41 -21.61 2.59
N LEU A 167 3.38 -22.37 3.69
CA LEU A 167 2.45 -23.48 3.85
C LEU A 167 0.98 -23.03 3.76
N LEU A 168 0.63 -21.94 4.45
CA LEU A 168 -0.72 -21.39 4.41
C LEU A 168 -1.11 -20.92 3.00
N ALA A 169 -0.20 -20.26 2.29
CA ALA A 169 -0.39 -19.84 0.91
C ALA A 169 -0.56 -21.02 -0.05
N THR A 170 0.24 -22.08 0.10
CA THR A 170 0.09 -23.31 -0.71
C THR A 170 -1.23 -24.02 -0.45
N LEU A 171 -1.71 -24.04 0.79
CA LEU A 171 -3.01 -24.60 1.13
C LEU A 171 -4.15 -23.81 0.48
N GLY A 172 -4.10 -22.48 0.55
CA GLY A 172 -5.10 -21.63 -0.09
C GLY A 172 -5.09 -21.73 -1.61
N ALA A 173 -3.91 -21.84 -2.22
CA ALA A 173 -3.76 -22.11 -3.64
C ALA A 173 -4.39 -23.46 -4.03
N ALA A 174 -4.17 -24.52 -3.25
CA ALA A 174 -4.79 -25.82 -3.48
C ALA A 174 -6.33 -25.77 -3.38
N VAL A 175 -6.86 -25.04 -2.39
CA VAL A 175 -8.31 -24.81 -2.27
C VAL A 175 -8.85 -24.06 -3.49
N SER A 176 -8.13 -23.04 -3.98
CA SER A 176 -8.49 -22.31 -5.19
C SER A 176 -8.52 -23.20 -6.43
N VAL A 177 -7.57 -24.13 -6.59
CA VAL A 177 -7.58 -25.14 -7.66
C VAL A 177 -8.83 -26.01 -7.59
N VAL A 178 -9.15 -26.55 -6.41
CA VAL A 178 -10.32 -27.43 -6.20
C VAL A 178 -11.62 -26.68 -6.52
N LEU A 179 -11.74 -25.43 -6.08
CA LEU A 179 -12.88 -24.58 -6.40
C LEU A 179 -12.97 -24.29 -7.90
N GLY A 180 -11.86 -24.00 -8.57
CA GLY A 180 -11.81 -23.78 -10.02
C GLY A 180 -12.33 -24.98 -10.81
N TYR A 181 -11.88 -26.19 -10.48
CA TYR A 181 -12.37 -27.41 -11.11
C TYR A 181 -13.82 -27.77 -10.73
N ALA A 182 -14.25 -27.45 -9.50
CA ALA A 182 -15.64 -27.62 -9.11
C ALA A 182 -16.56 -26.72 -9.95
N VAL A 183 -16.17 -25.46 -10.16
CA VAL A 183 -16.89 -24.54 -11.05
C VAL A 183 -16.89 -25.06 -12.48
N GLU A 184 -15.74 -25.54 -12.98
CA GLU A 184 -15.62 -26.13 -14.32
C GLU A 184 -16.67 -27.20 -14.57
N ASN A 185 -16.76 -28.17 -13.65
CA ASN A 185 -17.68 -29.30 -13.76
C ASN A 185 -19.16 -28.90 -13.68
N THR A 186 -19.47 -27.76 -13.05
CA THR A 186 -20.86 -27.29 -12.89
C THR A 186 -21.30 -26.34 -14.00
N ALA A 187 -20.37 -25.55 -14.55
CA ALA A 187 -20.67 -24.45 -15.45
C ALA A 187 -20.38 -24.78 -16.93
N PHE A 188 -19.52 -25.76 -17.21
CA PHE A 188 -19.11 -26.12 -18.56
C PHE A 188 -19.45 -27.57 -18.89
N ASP A 189 -20.02 -27.81 -20.08
CA ASP A 189 -20.18 -29.16 -20.61
C ASP A 189 -18.82 -29.75 -20.98
N SER A 190 -18.53 -30.96 -20.47
CA SER A 190 -17.22 -31.64 -20.50
C SER A 190 -16.55 -31.82 -21.88
N ASN A 191 -17.27 -31.55 -22.97
CA ASN A 191 -16.81 -31.81 -24.33
C ASN A 191 -16.06 -30.64 -24.98
N ASN A 192 -16.06 -29.42 -24.40
CA ASN A 192 -15.29 -28.30 -24.96
C ASN A 192 -14.98 -27.22 -23.90
N PRO A 193 -13.89 -27.32 -23.11
CA PRO A 193 -13.51 -26.25 -22.20
C PRO A 193 -13.20 -24.99 -23.00
N ALA A 194 -13.84 -23.87 -22.64
CA ALA A 194 -13.62 -22.59 -23.31
C ALA A 194 -12.14 -22.21 -23.32
N SER A 195 -11.65 -21.73 -24.46
CA SER A 195 -10.27 -21.25 -24.60
C SER A 195 -10.00 -20.15 -23.57
N GLY A 196 -9.07 -20.39 -22.64
CA GLY A 196 -8.68 -19.44 -21.58
C GLY A 196 -9.17 -19.78 -20.17
N TRP A 197 -10.11 -20.72 -19.98
CA TRP A 197 -10.62 -21.07 -18.64
C TRP A 197 -9.51 -21.57 -17.71
N ARG A 198 -8.62 -22.43 -18.24
CA ARG A 198 -7.44 -22.90 -17.50
C ARG A 198 -6.49 -21.78 -17.09
N MET A 199 -6.41 -20.71 -17.90
CA MET A 199 -5.60 -19.53 -17.57
C MET A 199 -6.26 -18.72 -16.45
N MET A 200 -7.58 -18.63 -16.46
CA MET A 200 -8.34 -17.98 -15.38
C MET A 200 -8.27 -18.74 -14.06
N ILE A 201 -8.27 -20.08 -14.09
CA ILE A 201 -7.93 -20.91 -12.92
C ILE A 201 -6.51 -20.56 -12.45
N GLY A 202 -5.53 -20.50 -13.36
CA GLY A 202 -4.17 -20.07 -13.04
C GLY A 202 -4.14 -18.72 -12.31
N ALA A 203 -4.85 -17.70 -12.83
CA ALA A 203 -4.95 -16.37 -12.23
C ALA A 203 -5.60 -16.42 -10.84
N SER A 204 -6.60 -17.27 -10.65
CA SER A 204 -7.24 -17.46 -9.34
C SER A 204 -6.29 -18.08 -8.32
N VAL A 205 -5.49 -19.07 -8.75
CA VAL A 205 -4.52 -19.77 -7.92
C VAL A 205 -3.36 -18.86 -7.52
N GLU A 206 -2.84 -18.07 -8.47
CA GLU A 206 -1.82 -17.06 -8.17
C GLU A 206 -2.36 -16.00 -7.22
N ALA A 207 -3.52 -15.42 -7.51
CA ALA A 207 -4.16 -14.44 -6.64
C ALA A 207 -4.32 -14.97 -5.22
N ALA A 208 -4.78 -16.21 -5.05
CA ALA A 208 -4.93 -16.85 -3.75
C ALA A 208 -3.58 -17.04 -3.04
N PHE A 209 -2.58 -17.57 -3.75
CA PHE A 209 -1.24 -17.79 -3.20
C PHE A 209 -0.62 -16.47 -2.73
N VAL A 210 -0.53 -15.49 -3.63
CA VAL A 210 0.15 -14.23 -3.34
C VAL A 210 -0.63 -13.44 -2.30
N SER A 211 -1.96 -13.39 -2.36
CA SER A 211 -2.77 -12.68 -1.36
C SER A 211 -2.60 -13.27 0.03
N ILE A 212 -2.63 -14.60 0.19
CA ILE A 212 -2.47 -15.24 1.50
C ILE A 212 -1.04 -15.05 2.03
N PHE A 213 -0.04 -15.19 1.15
CA PHE A 213 1.35 -14.95 1.52
C PHE A 213 1.57 -13.50 1.96
N CYS A 214 1.11 -12.52 1.19
CA CYS A 214 1.21 -11.10 1.49
C CYS A 214 0.40 -10.72 2.74
N SER A 215 -0.83 -11.19 2.88
CA SER A 215 -1.69 -10.96 4.05
C SER A 215 -1.08 -11.52 5.33
N SER A 216 -0.29 -12.59 5.25
CA SER A 216 0.43 -13.14 6.42
C SER A 216 1.47 -12.17 6.99
N LEU A 217 1.97 -11.23 6.16
CA LEU A 217 2.94 -10.19 6.50
C LEU A 217 2.27 -8.88 6.95
N ALA A 218 0.94 -8.83 7.02
CA ALA A 218 0.21 -7.68 7.50
C ALA A 218 0.54 -7.40 8.99
N PRO A 219 0.39 -6.14 9.45
CA PRO A 219 0.69 -5.78 10.84
C PRO A 219 -0.28 -6.40 11.86
N SER A 220 -1.50 -6.75 11.45
CA SER A 220 -2.46 -7.47 12.30
C SER A 220 -3.29 -8.48 11.50
N GLY A 221 -3.87 -9.47 12.19
CA GLY A 221 -4.78 -10.44 11.57
C GLY A 221 -6.04 -9.80 10.99
N ALA A 222 -6.51 -8.69 11.54
CA ALA A 222 -7.63 -7.95 10.98
C ALA A 222 -7.25 -7.25 9.66
N ASP A 223 -6.03 -6.72 9.56
CA ASP A 223 -5.53 -6.14 8.32
C ASP A 223 -5.32 -7.22 7.24
N ALA A 224 -4.89 -8.42 7.64
CA ALA A 224 -4.75 -9.57 6.73
C ALA A 224 -6.08 -9.91 6.02
N VAL A 225 -7.22 -9.86 6.73
CA VAL A 225 -8.54 -10.10 6.13
C VAL A 225 -8.87 -9.04 5.09
N VAL A 226 -8.60 -7.77 5.37
CA VAL A 226 -8.85 -6.66 4.42
C VAL A 226 -8.04 -6.83 3.14
N LEU A 227 -6.79 -7.27 3.23
CA LEU A 227 -5.92 -7.54 2.08
C LEU A 227 -6.44 -8.70 1.22
N ILE A 228 -7.02 -9.73 1.84
CA ILE A 228 -7.70 -10.81 1.11
C ILE A 228 -8.93 -10.27 0.38
N VAL A 229 -9.72 -9.41 1.02
CA VAL A 229 -10.89 -8.77 0.38
C VAL A 229 -10.46 -7.91 -0.82
N TYR A 230 -9.37 -7.15 -0.70
CA TYR A 230 -8.83 -6.38 -1.84
C TYR A 230 -8.52 -7.28 -3.04
N GLN A 231 -7.82 -8.38 -2.82
CA GLN A 231 -7.50 -9.32 -3.90
C GLN A 231 -8.77 -9.95 -4.47
N ALA A 232 -9.70 -10.35 -3.61
CA ALA A 232 -10.96 -10.97 -4.02
C ALA A 232 -11.78 -10.03 -4.92
N CYS A 233 -11.85 -8.72 -4.62
CA CYS A 233 -12.53 -7.76 -5.48
C CYS A 233 -11.95 -7.72 -6.91
N VAL A 234 -10.61 -7.68 -7.04
CA VAL A 234 -9.97 -7.66 -8.36
C VAL A 234 -10.13 -8.98 -9.10
N LEU A 235 -10.01 -10.11 -8.39
CA LEU A 235 -10.20 -11.43 -8.97
C LEU A 235 -11.65 -11.64 -9.44
N VAL A 236 -12.64 -11.24 -8.65
CA VAL A 236 -14.06 -11.35 -9.03
C VAL A 236 -14.38 -10.43 -10.20
N ALA A 237 -13.83 -9.21 -10.23
CA ALA A 237 -14.03 -8.29 -11.35
C ALA A 237 -13.44 -8.83 -12.66
N SER A 238 -12.21 -9.35 -12.62
CA SER A 238 -11.57 -10.00 -13.80
C SER A 238 -12.29 -11.28 -14.23
N MET A 239 -12.69 -12.13 -13.28
CA MET A 239 -13.50 -13.34 -13.59
C MET A 239 -14.82 -12.97 -14.27
N ASN A 240 -15.51 -11.94 -13.76
CA ASN A 240 -16.77 -11.45 -14.31
C ASN A 240 -16.59 -10.86 -15.72
N ALA A 241 -15.52 -10.10 -15.96
CA ALA A 241 -15.18 -9.59 -17.27
C ALA A 241 -14.83 -10.71 -18.26
N TYR A 242 -14.02 -11.69 -17.84
CA TYR A 242 -13.65 -12.86 -18.64
C TYR A 242 -14.86 -13.71 -19.05
N LEU A 243 -15.73 -14.07 -18.09
CA LEU A 243 -16.92 -14.89 -18.33
C LEU A 243 -17.91 -14.22 -19.29
N LYS A 244 -17.97 -12.88 -19.28
CA LYS A 244 -18.75 -12.11 -20.25
C LYS A 244 -18.07 -12.09 -21.63
N LEU A 245 -16.84 -11.58 -21.69
CA LEU A 245 -16.21 -11.19 -22.95
C LEU A 245 -15.68 -12.36 -23.77
N GLN A 246 -15.24 -13.44 -23.11
CA GLN A 246 -14.59 -14.56 -23.79
C GLN A 246 -15.42 -15.84 -23.84
N VAL A 247 -16.34 -16.00 -22.91
CA VAL A 247 -17.10 -17.24 -22.75
C VAL A 247 -18.59 -17.08 -23.11
N ASP A 248 -19.10 -15.84 -23.12
CA ASP A 248 -20.49 -15.48 -23.44
C ASP A 248 -21.55 -16.28 -22.64
N ILE A 249 -21.18 -16.77 -21.46
CA ILE A 249 -22.09 -17.53 -20.57
C ILE A 249 -23.03 -16.58 -19.83
N ILE A 250 -22.58 -15.36 -19.55
CA ILE A 250 -23.33 -14.37 -18.80
C ILE A 250 -24.06 -13.46 -19.78
N ALA A 251 -25.40 -13.52 -19.76
CA ALA A 251 -26.24 -12.58 -20.49
C ALA A 251 -25.87 -11.13 -20.13
N SER A 252 -25.95 -10.20 -21.09
CA SER A 252 -25.51 -8.81 -20.88
C SER A 252 -26.20 -8.09 -19.70
N ASP A 253 -27.39 -8.56 -19.30
CA ASP A 253 -28.17 -8.03 -18.16
C ASP A 253 -27.74 -8.59 -16.79
N ALA A 254 -26.94 -9.68 -16.78
CA ALA A 254 -26.44 -10.33 -15.56
C ALA A 254 -24.99 -9.94 -15.21
N GLN A 255 -24.38 -9.03 -15.99
CA GLN A 255 -23.05 -8.52 -15.69
C GLN A 255 -23.06 -7.72 -14.38
N VAL A 256 -22.20 -8.11 -13.45
CA VAL A 256 -22.00 -7.32 -12.22
C VAL A 256 -21.20 -6.07 -12.56
N ASP A 257 -21.73 -4.90 -12.24
CA ASP A 257 -21.01 -3.62 -12.38
C ASP A 257 -19.75 -3.62 -11.48
N PRO A 258 -18.56 -3.29 -12.00
CA PRO A 258 -17.36 -3.09 -11.18
C PRO A 258 -17.59 -2.23 -9.93
N LEU A 259 -18.46 -1.21 -10.02
CA LEU A 259 -18.80 -0.36 -8.88
C LEU A 259 -19.52 -1.14 -7.77
N PHE A 260 -20.37 -2.11 -8.14
CA PHE A 260 -21.05 -2.98 -7.19
C PHE A 260 -20.06 -3.92 -6.47
N ILE A 261 -19.06 -4.45 -7.18
CA ILE A 261 -18.01 -5.31 -6.58
C ILE A 261 -17.21 -4.50 -5.55
N ILE A 262 -16.83 -3.28 -5.90
CA ILE A 262 -16.13 -2.34 -5.01
C ILE A 262 -17.00 -2.02 -3.78
N LEU A 263 -18.28 -1.74 -3.98
CA LEU A 263 -19.22 -1.45 -2.89
C LEU A 263 -19.41 -2.65 -1.96
N ALA A 264 -19.57 -3.86 -2.51
CA ALA A 264 -19.68 -5.08 -1.73
C ALA A 264 -18.42 -5.32 -0.89
N GLY A 265 -17.23 -5.14 -1.49
CA GLY A 265 -15.95 -5.20 -0.77
C GLY A 265 -15.87 -4.17 0.36
N ALA A 266 -16.30 -2.93 0.12
CA ALA A 266 -16.35 -1.88 1.13
C ALA A 266 -17.29 -2.24 2.29
N ILE A 267 -18.48 -2.79 2.01
CA ILE A 267 -19.43 -3.23 3.04
C ILE A 267 -18.83 -4.34 3.91
N ILE A 268 -18.20 -5.35 3.29
CA ILE A 268 -17.54 -6.44 4.02
C ILE A 268 -16.47 -5.90 4.96
N ILE A 269 -15.63 -4.98 4.47
CA ILE A 269 -14.57 -4.34 5.28
C ILE A 269 -15.17 -3.52 6.43
N ILE A 270 -16.19 -2.70 6.16
CA ILE A 270 -16.84 -1.86 7.18
C ILE A 270 -17.43 -2.75 8.28
N VAL A 271 -18.23 -3.76 7.92
CA VAL A 271 -18.84 -4.67 8.90
C VAL A 271 -17.75 -5.38 9.71
N PHE A 272 -16.71 -5.91 9.05
CA PHE A 272 -15.62 -6.58 9.73
C PHE A 272 -14.86 -5.68 10.71
N ARG A 273 -14.59 -4.43 10.34
CA ARG A 273 -13.91 -3.44 11.22
C ARG A 273 -14.78 -2.99 12.38
N VAL A 274 -16.08 -2.81 12.15
CA VAL A 274 -17.03 -2.46 13.22
C VAL A 274 -17.13 -3.59 14.24
N VAL A 275 -17.14 -4.85 13.81
CA VAL A 275 -17.20 -6.02 14.71
C VAL A 275 -15.88 -6.22 15.48
N THR A 276 -14.74 -5.93 14.86
CA THR A 276 -13.42 -6.17 15.47
C THR A 276 -12.93 -5.03 16.36
N SER A 277 -13.42 -3.81 16.18
CA SER A 277 -13.02 -2.64 16.98
C SER A 277 -13.94 -2.43 18.17
N LYS A 278 -13.36 -2.33 19.38
CA LYS A 278 -14.11 -2.00 20.62
C LYS A 278 -14.34 -0.50 20.80
N VAL A 279 -13.57 0.35 20.10
CA VAL A 279 -13.59 1.82 20.26
C VAL A 279 -14.05 2.46 18.96
N VAL A 280 -14.97 3.42 19.07
CA VAL A 280 -15.61 4.08 17.90
C VAL A 280 -14.59 4.84 17.07
N MET A 281 -13.76 5.68 17.70
CA MET A 281 -12.74 6.48 17.00
C MET A 281 -11.73 5.60 16.25
N GLN A 282 -11.28 4.51 16.90
CA GLN A 282 -10.39 3.53 16.28
C GLN A 282 -11.06 2.84 15.08
N SER A 283 -12.34 2.48 15.21
CA SER A 283 -13.11 1.87 14.12
C SER A 283 -13.21 2.80 12.91
N LEU A 284 -13.56 4.07 13.14
CA LEU A 284 -13.71 5.05 12.07
C LEU A 284 -12.40 5.29 11.32
N LEU A 285 -11.28 5.40 12.04
CA LEU A 285 -9.97 5.58 11.42
C LEU A 285 -9.52 4.33 10.66
N LEU A 286 -9.81 3.13 11.18
CA LEU A 286 -9.56 1.87 10.47
C LEU A 286 -10.33 1.82 9.15
N VAL A 287 -11.65 2.10 9.21
CA VAL A 287 -12.53 2.12 8.05
C VAL A 287 -12.06 3.14 7.02
N LEU A 288 -11.73 4.37 7.43
CA LEU A 288 -11.28 5.42 6.50
C LEU A 288 -10.01 4.99 5.73
N CYS A 289 -9.00 4.48 6.43
CA CYS A 289 -7.77 4.02 5.79
C CYS A 289 -7.99 2.83 4.84
N ASP A 290 -8.88 1.91 5.20
CA ASP A 290 -9.16 0.73 4.38
C ASP A 290 -10.05 1.07 3.18
N VAL A 291 -10.99 2.01 3.31
CA VAL A 291 -11.77 2.51 2.17
C VAL A 291 -10.87 3.31 1.23
N LEU A 292 -9.92 4.10 1.75
CA LEU A 292 -8.92 4.78 0.92
C LEU A 292 -8.06 3.79 0.12
N GLY A 293 -7.60 2.70 0.73
CA GLY A 293 -6.87 1.66 -0.01
C GLY A 293 -7.73 1.00 -1.09
N LEU A 294 -9.01 0.76 -0.82
CA LEU A 294 -9.93 0.17 -1.78
C LEU A 294 -10.21 1.12 -2.96
N VAL A 295 -10.40 2.42 -2.70
CA VAL A 295 -10.68 3.41 -3.75
C VAL A 295 -9.41 3.79 -4.52
N CYS A 296 -8.26 3.93 -3.86
CA CYS A 296 -7.03 4.40 -4.49
C CYS A 296 -6.18 3.29 -5.11
N ILE A 297 -6.31 2.04 -4.64
CA ILE A 297 -5.49 0.91 -5.10
C ILE A 297 -6.32 -0.12 -5.88
N VAL A 298 -7.41 -0.61 -5.27
CA VAL A 298 -8.21 -1.70 -5.85
C VAL A 298 -9.02 -1.22 -7.05
N SER A 299 -9.75 -0.11 -6.93
CA SER A 299 -10.60 0.42 -7.99
C SER A 299 -9.85 0.71 -9.32
N PRO A 300 -8.69 1.39 -9.32
CA PRO A 300 -7.97 1.65 -10.56
C PRO A 300 -7.37 0.39 -11.17
N LEU A 301 -7.04 -0.60 -10.35
CA LEU A 301 -6.55 -1.88 -10.84
C LEU A 301 -7.67 -2.72 -11.46
N ILE A 302 -8.91 -2.62 -10.94
CA ILE A 302 -10.09 -3.19 -11.61
C ILE A 302 -10.30 -2.53 -12.98
N ALA A 303 -10.19 -1.19 -13.06
CA ALA A 303 -10.28 -0.49 -14.33
C ALA A 303 -9.18 -0.91 -15.32
N PHE A 304 -7.96 -1.16 -14.83
CA PHE A 304 -6.87 -1.69 -15.63
C PHE A 304 -7.12 -3.13 -16.10
N ALA A 305 -7.62 -4.01 -15.21
CA ALA A 305 -7.99 -5.38 -15.57
C ALA A 305 -9.11 -5.42 -16.62
N ASP A 306 -10.12 -4.56 -16.50
CA ASP A 306 -11.21 -4.42 -17.49
C ASP A 306 -10.69 -4.00 -18.87
N LEU A 307 -9.68 -3.13 -18.94
CA LEU A 307 -9.01 -2.80 -20.21
C LEU A 307 -8.25 -3.99 -20.79
N ILE A 308 -7.65 -4.81 -19.94
CA ILE A 308 -6.85 -5.97 -20.34
C ILE A 308 -7.72 -7.11 -20.87
N ASP A 309 -8.87 -7.33 -20.24
CA ASP A 309 -9.80 -8.41 -20.61
C ASP A 309 -10.50 -8.18 -21.95
N GLN A 310 -10.47 -6.95 -22.47
CA GLN A 310 -11.00 -6.60 -23.79
C GLN A 310 -10.11 -7.10 -24.93
N THR A 311 -10.70 -7.47 -26.06
CA THR A 311 -9.96 -7.95 -27.24
C THR A 311 -9.03 -6.85 -27.76
N MET A 312 -7.73 -7.05 -27.56
CA MET A 312 -6.68 -6.08 -27.85
C MET A 312 -6.46 -5.88 -29.35
N ASN A 313 -7.15 -4.91 -29.96
CA ASN A 313 -6.84 -4.44 -31.32
C ASN A 313 -5.44 -3.79 -31.34
N GLN A 314 -4.71 -3.88 -32.46
CA GLN A 314 -3.33 -3.39 -32.56
C GLN A 314 -3.21 -1.88 -32.32
N SER A 315 -4.19 -1.09 -32.76
CA SER A 315 -4.26 0.35 -32.43
C SER A 315 -4.40 0.59 -30.92
N PHE A 316 -5.20 -0.23 -30.23
CA PHE A 316 -5.38 -0.11 -28.79
C PHE A 316 -4.11 -0.51 -28.02
N ARG A 317 -3.44 -1.59 -28.42
CA ARG A 317 -2.15 -2.02 -27.84
C ARG A 317 -1.10 -0.92 -27.94
N ASN A 318 -0.95 -0.31 -29.11
CA ASN A 318 0.01 0.78 -29.32
C ASN A 318 -0.29 1.98 -28.42
N GLN A 319 -1.55 2.29 -28.17
CA GLN A 319 -1.94 3.39 -27.27
C GLN A 319 -1.74 3.07 -25.80
N LEU A 320 -2.06 1.84 -25.38
CA LEU A 320 -1.78 1.39 -24.01
C LEU A 320 -0.26 1.36 -23.75
N ALA A 321 0.54 0.90 -24.70
CA ALA A 321 2.00 0.92 -24.63
C ALA A 321 2.54 2.35 -24.53
N LEU A 322 2.03 3.28 -25.35
CA LEU A 322 2.37 4.70 -25.25
C LEU A 322 2.05 5.26 -23.86
N PHE A 323 0.86 4.99 -23.34
CA PHE A 323 0.47 5.45 -22.00
C PHE A 323 1.45 4.94 -20.94
N VAL A 324 1.78 3.65 -20.95
CA VAL A 324 2.75 3.05 -20.02
C VAL A 324 4.13 3.72 -20.16
N LEU A 325 4.62 3.91 -21.39
CA LEU A 325 5.93 4.54 -21.66
C LEU A 325 5.98 5.98 -21.17
N VAL A 326 4.90 6.74 -21.35
CA VAL A 326 4.80 8.14 -20.94
C VAL A 326 4.75 8.27 -19.41
N VAL A 327 3.96 7.43 -18.74
CA VAL A 327 3.92 7.38 -17.27
C VAL A 327 5.29 6.95 -16.71
N LEU A 328 5.93 5.96 -17.33
CA LEU A 328 7.26 5.50 -16.96
C LEU A 328 8.32 6.60 -17.14
N ALA A 329 8.29 7.32 -18.25
CA ALA A 329 9.21 8.44 -18.49
C ALA A 329 9.08 9.49 -17.40
N ALA A 330 7.86 9.81 -16.98
CA ALA A 330 7.63 10.75 -15.88
C ALA A 330 8.15 10.22 -14.54
N ASP A 331 7.97 8.93 -14.23
CA ASP A 331 8.54 8.29 -13.01
C ASP A 331 10.08 8.31 -13.01
N VAL A 332 10.70 7.97 -14.14
CA VAL A 332 12.16 8.07 -14.32
C VAL A 332 12.62 9.53 -14.18
N GLY A 333 11.84 10.49 -14.67
CA GLY A 333 12.10 11.92 -14.55
C GLY A 333 12.17 12.41 -13.09
N ASP A 334 11.29 11.96 -12.21
CA ASP A 334 11.36 12.27 -10.77
C ASP A 334 12.64 11.70 -10.12
N CYS A 335 13.03 10.49 -10.50
CA CYS A 335 14.25 9.86 -10.02
C CYS A 335 15.50 10.59 -10.50
N LEU A 336 15.49 11.01 -11.76
CA LEU A 336 16.53 11.84 -12.35
C LEU A 336 16.60 13.19 -11.65
N ALA A 337 15.46 13.83 -11.36
CA ALA A 337 15.41 15.10 -10.65
C ALA A 337 16.08 15.02 -9.28
N LYS A 338 15.74 14.00 -8.49
CA LYS A 338 16.35 13.76 -7.17
C LYS A 338 17.85 13.53 -7.27
N LYS A 339 18.32 12.76 -8.26
CA LYS A 339 19.76 12.57 -8.51
C LYS A 339 20.44 13.87 -8.94
N LEU A 340 19.81 14.66 -9.79
CA LEU A 340 20.36 15.91 -10.32
C LEU A 340 20.47 16.96 -9.20
N GLN A 341 19.45 17.09 -8.35
CA GLN A 341 19.46 17.95 -7.16
C GLN A 341 20.57 17.58 -6.17
N LEU A 342 20.90 16.29 -6.03
CA LEU A 342 21.98 15.82 -5.17
C LEU A 342 23.37 16.16 -5.72
N HIS A 343 23.58 15.96 -7.02
CA HIS A 343 24.90 16.16 -7.64
C HIS A 343 25.18 17.63 -7.98
N TRP A 344 24.15 18.43 -8.27
CA TRP A 344 24.27 19.81 -8.73
C TRP A 344 23.46 20.81 -7.88
N PRO A 345 23.66 20.85 -6.54
CA PRO A 345 22.83 21.67 -5.65
C PRO A 345 22.94 23.18 -5.93
N GLN A 346 24.07 23.64 -6.48
CA GLN A 346 24.31 25.05 -6.75
C GLN A 346 23.46 25.59 -7.90
N VAL A 347 23.20 24.78 -8.94
CA VAL A 347 22.39 25.18 -10.10
C VAL A 347 20.94 25.41 -9.68
N PHE A 348 20.37 24.48 -8.91
CA PHE A 348 19.00 24.62 -8.40
C PHE A 348 18.86 25.74 -7.37
N LYS A 349 19.91 26.01 -6.59
CA LYS A 349 19.91 27.14 -5.65
C LYS A 349 19.82 28.49 -6.36
N TRP A 350 20.37 28.60 -7.57
CA TRP A 350 20.35 29.84 -8.36
C TRP A 350 19.00 30.05 -9.07
N CYS A 351 18.31 28.97 -9.45
CA CYS A 351 16.97 29.01 -10.03
C CYS A 351 15.84 29.19 -8.99
N ARG A 352 16.16 29.23 -7.69
CA ARG A 352 15.14 29.28 -6.62
C ARG A 352 14.59 30.70 -6.46
N HIS A 353 13.29 30.88 -6.71
CA HIS A 353 12.61 32.14 -6.42
C HIS A 353 12.47 32.37 -4.90
N PRO A 354 12.70 33.60 -4.40
CA PRO A 354 12.66 33.93 -2.97
C PRO A 354 11.26 33.91 -2.33
N VAL A 355 10.21 33.63 -3.09
CA VAL A 355 8.80 33.73 -2.65
C VAL A 355 8.29 32.46 -1.94
N LEU A 356 8.96 31.32 -2.11
CA LEU A 356 8.56 30.06 -1.49
C LEU A 356 9.22 29.89 -0.10
N LYS A 357 8.41 30.06 0.95
CA LYS A 357 8.83 30.09 2.37
C LYS A 357 9.43 28.78 2.93
N SER A 358 9.35 27.64 2.22
CA SER A 358 9.83 26.34 2.71
C SER A 358 10.76 25.67 1.70
N GLU A 359 11.98 25.34 2.13
CA GLU A 359 12.97 24.68 1.29
C GLU A 359 12.51 23.27 0.82
N ALA A 360 11.71 22.57 1.62
CA ALA A 360 11.18 21.25 1.25
C ALA A 360 10.20 21.35 0.07
N THR A 361 9.27 22.30 0.11
CA THR A 361 8.25 22.45 -0.93
C THR A 361 8.83 22.89 -2.27
N THR A 362 9.93 23.67 -2.26
CA THR A 362 10.64 24.05 -3.49
C THR A 362 11.28 22.85 -4.19
N LYS A 363 11.91 21.94 -3.44
CA LYS A 363 12.57 20.75 -3.99
C LYS A 363 11.56 19.79 -4.63
N ASP A 364 10.41 19.63 -3.99
CA ASP A 364 9.34 18.78 -4.49
C ASP A 364 8.69 19.36 -5.77
N LEU A 365 8.57 20.69 -5.85
CA LEU A 365 8.02 21.36 -7.04
C LEU A 365 8.98 21.32 -8.24
N GLU A 366 10.28 21.50 -8.01
CA GLU A 366 11.32 21.31 -9.03
C GLU A 366 11.32 19.87 -9.56
N ALA A 367 11.22 18.88 -8.68
CA ALA A 367 11.16 17.47 -9.07
C ALA A 367 9.90 17.17 -9.90
N LEU A 368 8.75 17.74 -9.51
CA LEU A 368 7.52 17.64 -10.29
C LEU A 368 7.70 18.27 -11.68
N ALA A 369 8.28 19.45 -11.80
CA ALA A 369 8.52 20.09 -13.09
C ALA A 369 9.41 19.25 -14.02
N ILE A 370 10.49 18.67 -13.49
CA ILE A 370 11.38 17.78 -14.26
C ILE A 370 10.66 16.49 -14.66
N SER A 371 9.86 15.90 -13.79
CA SER A 371 9.09 14.70 -14.10
C SER A 371 8.08 14.95 -15.24
N LEU A 372 7.38 16.09 -15.21
CA LEU A 372 6.41 16.48 -16.24
C LEU A 372 7.07 16.78 -17.58
N THR A 373 8.21 17.47 -17.57
CA THR A 373 8.97 17.73 -18.79
C THR A 373 9.48 16.43 -19.41
N CYS A 374 9.95 15.46 -18.63
CA CYS A 374 10.35 14.15 -19.13
C CYS A 374 9.18 13.40 -19.79
N GLY A 375 8.00 13.39 -19.15
CA GLY A 375 6.79 12.82 -19.74
C GLY A 375 6.36 13.52 -21.04
N ALA A 376 6.39 14.86 -21.07
CA ALA A 376 6.05 15.65 -22.25
C ALA A 376 7.04 15.42 -23.42
N VAL A 377 8.34 15.33 -23.11
CA VAL A 377 9.38 14.99 -24.11
C VAL A 377 9.13 13.60 -24.68
N MET A 378 8.73 12.63 -23.86
CA MET A 378 8.38 11.29 -24.36
C MET A 378 7.18 11.32 -25.31
N ILE A 379 6.13 12.10 -24.99
CA ILE A 379 4.99 12.28 -25.91
C ILE A 379 5.47 12.85 -27.25
N VAL A 380 6.28 13.90 -27.23
CA VAL A 380 6.81 14.54 -28.45
C VAL A 380 7.71 13.57 -29.23
N ALA A 381 8.56 12.81 -28.54
CA ALA A 381 9.45 11.84 -29.16
C ALA A 381 8.67 10.75 -29.92
N VAL A 382 7.63 10.19 -29.30
CA VAL A 382 6.80 9.16 -29.96
C VAL A 382 5.95 9.76 -31.10
N ARG A 383 5.47 11.00 -30.93
CA ARG A 383 4.77 11.74 -32.00
C ARG A 383 5.64 11.96 -33.23
N LEU A 384 6.91 12.31 -33.04
CA LEU A 384 7.87 12.49 -34.12
C LEU A 384 8.25 11.15 -34.77
N GLY A 385 8.44 10.10 -33.98
CA GLY A 385 8.82 8.76 -34.46
C GLY A 385 7.73 8.07 -35.30
N SER A 386 6.46 8.39 -35.06
CA SER A 386 5.29 7.86 -35.80
C SER A 386 4.91 8.67 -37.05
N GLY A 387 5.63 9.73 -37.38
CA GLY A 387 5.30 10.58 -38.53
C GLY A 387 4.04 11.45 -38.34
N GLY A 388 3.57 11.62 -37.10
CA GLY A 388 2.53 12.60 -36.73
C GLY A 388 1.08 12.25 -37.11
N SER A 389 0.84 11.23 -37.93
CA SER A 389 -0.49 10.86 -38.43
C SER A 389 -1.39 10.14 -37.40
N ASP A 390 -0.79 9.42 -36.45
CA ASP A 390 -1.52 8.45 -35.64
C ASP A 390 -2.19 9.02 -34.39
N PHE A 391 -2.07 10.32 -34.15
CA PHE A 391 -2.36 10.84 -32.83
C PHE A 391 -3.19 12.12 -32.77
N ASN A 392 -4.32 12.06 -32.07
CA ASN A 392 -5.25 13.18 -31.92
C ASN A 392 -4.76 14.21 -30.87
N ALA A 393 -5.05 15.51 -31.04
CA ALA A 393 -4.68 16.55 -30.07
C ALA A 393 -5.30 16.31 -28.68
N VAL A 394 -6.54 15.79 -28.65
CA VAL A 394 -7.23 15.40 -27.41
C VAL A 394 -6.43 14.36 -26.64
N GLU A 395 -5.77 13.43 -27.34
CA GLU A 395 -4.98 12.37 -26.71
C GLU A 395 -3.73 12.93 -25.99
N VAL A 396 -3.06 13.94 -26.56
CA VAL A 396 -1.96 14.64 -25.87
C VAL A 396 -2.47 15.23 -24.55
N ILE A 397 -3.61 15.90 -24.60
CA ILE A 397 -4.19 16.58 -23.45
C ILE A 397 -4.53 15.56 -22.36
N VAL A 398 -5.21 14.47 -22.71
CA VAL A 398 -5.55 13.40 -21.76
C VAL A 398 -4.29 12.76 -21.17
N LEU A 399 -3.28 12.44 -21.98
CA LEU A 399 -2.01 11.88 -21.49
C LEU A 399 -1.29 12.85 -20.55
N PHE A 400 -1.23 14.13 -20.90
CA PHE A 400 -0.62 15.15 -20.05
C PHE A 400 -1.38 15.30 -18.72
N CYS A 401 -2.71 15.33 -18.74
CA CYS A 401 -3.54 15.35 -17.53
C CYS A 401 -3.33 14.10 -16.66
N ALA A 402 -3.22 12.92 -17.28
CA ALA A 402 -2.97 11.67 -16.57
C ALA A 402 -1.62 11.68 -15.85
N ILE A 403 -0.55 12.16 -16.51
CA ILE A 403 0.77 12.31 -15.87
C ILE A 403 0.71 13.36 -14.76
N ALA A 404 0.07 14.51 -14.99
CA ALA A 404 -0.03 15.58 -14.00
C ALA A 404 -0.71 15.10 -12.71
N LEU A 405 -1.82 14.37 -12.84
CA LEU A 405 -2.52 13.78 -11.70
C LEU A 405 -1.73 12.63 -11.06
N GLY A 406 -1.03 11.81 -11.86
CA GLY A 406 -0.11 10.80 -11.34
C GLY A 406 1.02 11.40 -10.49
N GLN A 407 1.64 12.49 -10.95
CA GLN A 407 2.70 13.17 -10.19
C GLN A 407 2.15 13.92 -8.97
N TRP A 408 0.92 14.44 -9.05
CA TRP A 408 0.23 14.96 -7.88
C TRP A 408 0.00 13.86 -6.82
N CYS A 409 -0.35 12.65 -7.24
CA CYS A 409 -0.47 11.51 -6.33
C CYS A 409 0.87 11.18 -5.63
N ARG A 410 2.00 11.34 -6.32
CA ARG A 410 3.33 11.16 -5.72
C ARG A 410 3.60 12.13 -4.57
N LEU A 411 3.23 13.40 -4.74
CA LEU A 411 3.31 14.41 -3.68
C LEU A 411 2.42 14.03 -2.49
N TRP A 412 1.19 13.60 -2.78
CA TRP A 412 0.29 13.09 -1.74
C TRP A 412 0.89 11.89 -0.99
N MET A 413 1.47 10.91 -1.69
CA MET A 413 2.17 9.78 -1.08
C MET A 413 3.39 10.20 -0.25
N ALA A 414 4.12 11.26 -0.65
CA ALA A 414 5.19 11.82 0.16
C ALA A 414 4.66 12.40 1.49
N HIS A 415 3.52 13.08 1.46
CA HIS A 415 2.85 13.55 2.68
C HIS A 415 2.34 12.40 3.54
N VAL A 416 1.76 11.34 2.94
CA VAL A 416 1.34 10.13 3.66
C VAL A 416 2.53 9.48 4.37
N ARG A 417 3.68 9.36 3.70
CA ARG A 417 4.93 8.85 4.31
C ARG A 417 5.43 9.75 5.44
N GLN A 418 5.35 11.07 5.28
CA GLN A 418 5.70 12.02 6.33
C GLN A 418 4.75 11.92 7.54
N MET A 419 3.46 11.68 7.32
CA MET A 419 2.49 11.39 8.38
C MET A 419 2.81 10.08 9.10
N ALA A 420 3.25 9.06 8.37
CA ALA A 420 3.69 7.78 8.92
C ALA A 420 5.10 7.83 9.57
N LYS A 421 5.82 8.95 9.48
CA LYS A 421 7.23 9.11 9.90
C LYS A 421 8.17 8.06 9.27
N VAL A 422 7.94 7.73 8.00
CA VAL A 422 8.80 6.79 7.25
C VAL A 422 9.40 7.45 6.02
N SER A 423 10.58 6.99 5.63
CA SER A 423 11.22 7.41 4.38
C SER A 423 10.69 6.66 3.16
N THR A 424 10.21 5.42 3.32
CA THR A 424 9.75 4.55 2.23
C THR A 424 8.46 3.80 2.60
N SER A 425 7.62 3.47 1.61
CA SER A 425 6.43 2.61 1.81
C SER A 425 6.80 1.15 2.09
N ALA A 426 7.97 0.72 1.65
CA ALA A 426 8.44 -0.65 1.76
C ALA A 426 8.91 -0.98 3.18
N PHE A 427 8.09 -1.73 3.92
CA PHE A 427 8.38 -2.18 5.28
C PHE A 427 9.56 -3.16 5.38
N TYR A 428 9.96 -3.77 4.26
CA TYR A 428 11.06 -4.73 4.19
C TYR A 428 12.43 -4.07 4.00
N PHE A 429 12.50 -2.80 3.57
CA PHE A 429 13.77 -2.07 3.48
C PHE A 429 14.17 -1.47 4.83
N PRO A 430 15.48 -1.44 5.16
CA PRO A 430 15.96 -0.83 6.39
C PRO A 430 15.63 0.67 6.46
N GLU A 431 15.47 1.16 7.68
CA GLU A 431 15.19 2.57 7.95
C GLU A 431 16.29 3.46 7.35
N GLY A 432 15.90 4.48 6.61
CA GLY A 432 16.83 5.37 5.90
C GLY A 432 17.21 4.92 4.48
N SER A 433 16.67 3.80 3.98
CA SER A 433 16.81 3.47 2.55
C SER A 433 16.21 4.57 1.67
N ARG A 434 16.91 4.89 0.58
CA ARG A 434 16.48 5.87 -0.43
C ARG A 434 15.63 5.24 -1.54
N THR A 435 15.45 3.91 -1.51
CA THR A 435 14.63 3.20 -2.50
C THR A 435 13.14 3.28 -2.14
N CYS A 436 12.33 3.78 -3.07
CA CYS A 436 10.88 3.76 -2.98
C CYS A 436 10.35 2.32 -3.11
N GLY A 437 9.27 2.02 -2.39
CA GLY A 437 8.60 0.72 -2.44
C GLY A 437 7.79 0.53 -3.72
N VAL A 438 7.11 -0.61 -3.83
CA VAL A 438 6.25 -0.93 -4.98
C VAL A 438 5.04 -0.01 -5.01
N LEU A 439 4.44 0.26 -3.85
CA LEU A 439 3.26 1.11 -3.72
C LEU A 439 3.52 2.54 -4.17
N ASP A 440 4.67 3.13 -3.77
CA ASP A 440 5.07 4.49 -4.13
C ASP A 440 5.08 4.70 -5.66
N ARG A 441 5.39 3.64 -6.43
CA ARG A 441 5.45 3.69 -7.90
C ARG A 441 4.11 3.33 -8.53
N MET A 442 3.51 2.25 -8.06
CA MET A 442 2.22 1.78 -8.54
C MET A 442 1.14 2.86 -8.37
N ALA A 443 1.15 3.62 -7.27
CA ALA A 443 0.17 4.69 -7.03
C ALA A 443 0.12 5.75 -8.15
N VAL A 444 1.27 6.12 -8.72
CA VAL A 444 1.33 7.07 -9.84
C VAL A 444 0.66 6.51 -11.09
N PHE A 445 0.93 5.24 -11.40
CA PHE A 445 0.29 4.54 -12.51
C PHE A 445 -1.21 4.38 -12.30
N LEU A 446 -1.63 4.00 -11.09
CA LEU A 446 -3.04 3.80 -10.74
C LEU A 446 -3.84 5.10 -10.82
N VAL A 447 -3.30 6.25 -10.42
CA VAL A 447 -4.02 7.51 -10.61
C VAL A 447 -4.06 7.93 -12.08
N ALA A 448 -2.99 7.69 -12.83
CA ALA A 448 -2.96 7.97 -14.26
C ALA A 448 -3.99 7.13 -15.05
N ILE A 449 -4.18 5.84 -14.70
CA ILE A 449 -5.12 4.96 -15.40
C ILE A 449 -6.57 5.40 -15.17
N ILE A 450 -6.93 5.95 -14.01
CA ILE A 450 -8.31 6.44 -13.74
C ILE A 450 -8.71 7.53 -14.74
N VAL A 451 -7.76 8.42 -15.07
CA VAL A 451 -7.98 9.52 -16.01
C VAL A 451 -8.04 9.01 -17.45
N TYR A 452 -7.20 8.03 -17.76
CA TYR A 452 -7.03 7.53 -19.12
C TYR A 452 -8.09 6.49 -19.52
N TYR A 453 -8.56 5.68 -18.57
CA TYR A 453 -9.57 4.64 -18.73
C TYR A 453 -10.85 5.10 -19.46
N PRO A 454 -11.56 6.17 -19.02
CA PRO A 454 -12.80 6.57 -19.68
C PRO A 454 -12.57 7.03 -21.12
N TYR A 455 -11.43 7.65 -21.41
CA TYR A 455 -11.07 8.10 -22.75
C TYR A 455 -10.85 6.92 -23.71
N ILE A 456 -10.07 5.92 -23.30
CA ILE A 456 -9.89 4.69 -24.09
C ILE A 456 -11.23 4.02 -24.32
N LYS A 457 -12.00 3.83 -23.24
CA LYS A 457 -13.27 3.11 -23.28
C LYS A 457 -14.21 3.73 -24.31
N GLN A 458 -14.32 5.05 -24.30
CA GLN A 458 -15.14 5.79 -25.27
C GLN A 458 -14.58 5.71 -26.70
N LYS A 459 -13.25 5.73 -26.89
CA LYS A 459 -12.64 5.79 -28.22
C LYS A 459 -12.73 4.46 -28.98
N TYR A 460 -12.59 3.33 -28.28
CA TYR A 460 -12.45 2.01 -28.92
C TYR A 460 -13.63 1.07 -28.68
N PHE A 461 -14.49 1.34 -27.69
CA PHE A 461 -15.53 0.42 -27.24
C PHE A 461 -16.92 1.08 -27.12
N SER A 462 -17.08 2.32 -27.61
CA SER A 462 -18.37 3.02 -27.68
C SER A 462 -19.01 2.94 -29.06
#